data_AF-A0A9Q0HH66-F1
#
_entry.id   AF-A0A9Q0HH66-F1
#
_cell.length_a   1.000
_cell.length_b   1.000
_cell.length_c   1.000
_cell.angle_alpha   90.00
_cell.angle_beta   90.00
_cell.angle_gamma   90.00
#
_symmetry.space_group_name_H-M   'P 1'
#
loop_
_entity.id
_entity.type
_entity.pdbx_description
1 polymer ?
#
loop_
_entity_poly.entity_id
_entity_poly.type
_entity_poly.pdbx_seq_one_letter_code
_entity_poly.pdbx_strand_id
1 'polypeptide(L)'
;MGEYGNGNAEGSSINTSWHTDDIWDPELVKKIGAATALEVRATGIPYVFAPCIAVCRDPRWGRCYESFGEYPRLVQNMTAAITGLQGDFPPKYQKGKPYVAGTRNVATCAKHYLGDGGTQKGINENNTVTSLRGLLSIHMPPYYSAIARGVSTIMVSYSSWNGVKMHANRFLITDILKKKLHFKGFVISDYTGIDKITTPAHADYPYSVKISILAGIDMVMIPFTYTEFISDLTKLVRNNTIPMSRIDDAVRRILRVKFTMGLFENPFPDPSLAGELGNQAHRDLAREAVRKSLVLLKNGKYGEKPLLPLPKKSGKILVAGAHADNLGYQCGGWTITWQGLGGNNITTGTTILEGIKSTVDPSTEVIYAENPTTDFIKQNCFSYAVVVIGELPYVETVGDNLNLTIPDPGPSII
;
A
#
# COMPACT_ATOMS: atom_id res chain seq x y z
N MET A 1 -6.66 -2.26 5.84
CA MET A 1 -6.49 -2.03 4.38
C MET A 1 -5.82 -3.27 3.82
N GLY A 2 -6.26 -3.80 2.68
CA GLY A 2 -5.59 -4.95 2.05
C GLY A 2 -4.35 -4.56 1.25
N GLU A 3 -3.53 -3.65 1.79
CA GLU A 3 -2.40 -3.01 1.10
C GLU A 3 -1.18 -3.94 1.03
N TYR A 4 -0.94 -4.72 2.09
CA TYR A 4 0.15 -5.69 2.22
C TYR A 4 -0.35 -7.03 2.77
N GLY A 5 -1.15 -7.75 1.97
CA GLY A 5 -2.03 -8.80 2.51
C GLY A 5 -3.24 -8.18 3.21
N ASN A 6 -3.97 -8.95 4.03
CA ASN A 6 -5.11 -8.42 4.80
C ASN A 6 -4.65 -7.76 6.11
N GLY A 7 -3.82 -6.71 6.02
CA GLY A 7 -3.01 -6.19 7.13
C GLY A 7 -3.73 -5.77 8.41
N ASN A 8 -5.05 -5.57 8.40
CA ASN A 8 -5.83 -5.29 9.62
C ASN A 8 -6.37 -6.56 10.31
N ALA A 9 -6.32 -7.71 9.65
CA ALA A 9 -6.82 -8.97 10.18
C ALA A 9 -5.70 -9.69 10.92
N GLU A 10 -5.96 -9.98 12.20
CA GLU A 10 -5.07 -10.82 13.01
C GLU A 10 -4.88 -12.18 12.34
N GLY A 11 -3.62 -12.65 12.29
CA GLY A 11 -3.27 -13.92 11.69
C GLY A 11 -3.12 -13.90 10.17
N SER A 12 -3.42 -12.80 9.48
CA SER A 12 -3.20 -12.67 8.02
C SER A 12 -1.72 -12.88 7.62
N SER A 13 -1.50 -13.30 6.37
CA SER A 13 -0.15 -13.27 5.80
C SER A 13 0.19 -11.84 5.41
N ILE A 14 1.09 -11.23 6.18
CA ILE A 14 1.61 -9.90 5.89
C ILE A 14 2.77 -10.05 4.91
N ASN A 15 2.63 -9.38 3.76
CA ASN A 15 3.71 -9.28 2.78
C ASN A 15 4.55 -8.04 3.09
N THR A 16 5.77 -7.98 2.55
CA THR A 16 6.58 -6.75 2.67
C THR A 16 5.82 -5.55 2.09
N SER A 17 6.19 -4.36 2.53
CA SER A 17 5.84 -3.15 1.80
C SER A 17 6.20 -3.31 0.32
N TRP A 18 5.50 -2.60 -0.57
CA TRP A 18 5.72 -2.67 -2.02
C TRP A 18 7.06 -2.07 -2.42
N HIS A 19 7.99 -1.83 -1.49
CA HIS A 19 9.42 -1.65 -1.72
C HIS A 19 10.01 -2.90 -2.38
N THR A 20 9.67 -2.98 -3.65
CA THR A 20 10.07 -3.95 -4.65
C THR A 20 10.76 -3.21 -5.79
N ASP A 21 11.42 -2.09 -5.50
CA ASP A 21 12.33 -1.43 -6.43
C ASP A 21 13.25 -2.45 -7.12
N ASP A 22 13.49 -3.60 -6.46
CA ASP A 22 14.31 -4.73 -6.91
C ASP A 22 13.55 -6.06 -7.16
N ILE A 23 12.30 -6.23 -6.72
CA ILE A 23 11.47 -7.36 -7.20
C ILE A 23 10.91 -6.96 -8.56
N TRP A 24 11.74 -7.04 -9.60
CA TRP A 24 11.33 -6.89 -10.99
C TRP A 24 10.55 -8.15 -11.46
N ASP A 25 9.59 -8.62 -10.66
CA ASP A 25 8.81 -9.85 -10.86
C ASP A 25 7.30 -9.54 -10.76
N PRO A 26 6.68 -9.02 -11.83
CA PRO A 26 5.24 -8.73 -11.86
C PRO A 26 4.36 -9.96 -11.65
N GLU A 27 4.86 -11.16 -11.98
CA GLU A 27 4.13 -12.40 -11.76
C GLU A 27 4.09 -12.76 -10.27
N LEU A 28 5.18 -12.54 -9.52
CA LEU A 28 5.15 -12.65 -8.06
C LEU A 28 4.12 -11.67 -7.46
N VAL A 29 4.13 -10.41 -7.88
CA VAL A 29 3.15 -9.40 -7.42
C VAL A 29 1.71 -9.79 -7.77
N LYS A 30 1.48 -10.38 -8.94
CA LYS A 30 0.17 -10.94 -9.31
C LYS A 30 -0.26 -12.07 -8.36
N LYS A 31 0.65 -13.00 -8.02
CA LYS A 31 0.37 -14.09 -7.07
C LYS A 31 0.06 -13.55 -5.68
N ILE A 32 0.81 -12.55 -5.20
CA ILE A 32 0.54 -11.87 -3.92
C ILE A 32 -0.86 -11.23 -3.94
N GLY A 33 -1.23 -10.58 -5.04
CA GLY A 33 -2.58 -10.04 -5.21
C GLY A 33 -3.66 -11.12 -5.14
N ALA A 34 -3.45 -12.28 -5.75
CA ALA A 34 -4.40 -13.40 -5.69
C ALA A 34 -4.56 -13.97 -4.27
N ALA A 35 -3.45 -14.18 -3.56
CA ALA A 35 -3.46 -14.60 -2.15
C ALA A 35 -4.17 -13.57 -1.27
N THR A 36 -3.86 -12.28 -1.45
CA THR A 36 -4.48 -11.18 -0.71
C THR A 36 -6.00 -11.14 -0.94
N ALA A 37 -6.48 -11.36 -2.17
CA ALA A 37 -7.91 -11.40 -2.45
C ALA A 37 -8.63 -12.51 -1.67
N LEU A 38 -8.01 -13.68 -1.55
CA LEU A 38 -8.56 -14.80 -0.77
C LEU A 38 -8.61 -14.45 0.72
N GLU A 39 -7.53 -13.91 1.29
CA GLU A 39 -7.51 -13.51 2.71
C GLU A 39 -8.51 -12.38 3.03
N VAL A 40 -8.70 -11.43 2.11
CA VAL A 40 -9.69 -10.36 2.27
C VAL A 40 -11.12 -10.90 2.15
N ARG A 41 -11.36 -11.86 1.26
CA ARG A 41 -12.66 -12.53 1.14
C ARG A 41 -12.94 -13.48 2.30
N ALA A 42 -11.92 -14.07 2.92
CA ALA A 42 -12.04 -14.85 4.15
C ALA A 42 -12.68 -14.04 5.29
N THR A 43 -12.45 -12.72 5.32
CA THR A 43 -13.07 -11.80 6.28
C THR A 43 -14.35 -11.15 5.76
N GLY A 44 -14.91 -11.64 4.64
CA GLY A 44 -16.15 -11.15 4.06
C GLY A 44 -16.06 -9.82 3.32
N ILE A 45 -14.86 -9.26 3.14
CA ILE A 45 -14.68 -7.93 2.54
C ILE A 45 -14.58 -8.08 1.01
N PRO A 46 -15.37 -7.33 0.20
CA PRO A 46 -15.37 -7.49 -1.25
C PRO A 46 -14.49 -6.46 -1.99
N TYR A 47 -13.90 -5.50 -1.29
CA TYR A 47 -13.24 -4.32 -1.88
C TYR A 47 -12.00 -3.93 -1.10
N VAL A 48 -10.88 -3.72 -1.81
CA VAL A 48 -9.60 -3.32 -1.23
C VAL A 48 -9.11 -1.97 -1.78
N PHE A 49 -8.54 -1.15 -0.90
CA PHE A 49 -7.86 0.11 -1.27
C PHE A 49 -6.40 -0.12 -1.66
N ALA A 50 -6.19 -0.91 -2.71
CA ALA A 50 -4.88 -1.25 -3.26
C ALA A 50 -4.98 -1.53 -4.76
N PRO A 51 -3.90 -1.37 -5.55
CA PRO A 51 -2.56 -0.95 -5.12
C PRO A 51 -2.36 0.57 -5.04
N CYS A 52 -1.48 1.01 -4.14
CA CYS A 52 -0.83 2.32 -4.26
C CYS A 52 0.13 2.28 -5.46
N ILE A 53 -0.08 3.17 -6.42
CA ILE A 53 0.71 3.27 -7.66
C ILE A 53 1.34 4.66 -7.79
N ALA A 54 1.61 5.28 -6.64
CA ALA A 54 2.46 6.44 -6.55
C ALA A 54 3.80 6.14 -7.24
N VAL A 55 4.40 7.18 -7.79
CA VAL A 55 5.80 7.16 -8.20
C VAL A 55 6.52 8.10 -7.26
N CYS A 56 7.04 7.55 -6.16
CA CYS A 56 7.74 8.33 -5.12
C CYS A 56 8.98 9.01 -5.74
N ARG A 57 9.08 10.33 -5.61
CA ARG A 57 10.21 11.12 -6.15
C ARG A 57 11.10 11.70 -5.05
N ASP A 58 10.74 11.47 -3.80
CA ASP A 58 11.43 12.01 -2.63
C ASP A 58 11.22 11.06 -1.42
N PRO A 59 12.27 10.35 -0.95
CA PRO A 59 12.14 9.35 0.11
C PRO A 59 11.85 9.95 1.48
N ARG A 60 11.87 11.28 1.62
CA ARG A 60 11.43 11.98 2.84
C ARG A 60 9.93 11.85 3.08
N TRP A 61 9.18 11.37 2.09
CA TRP A 61 7.75 11.14 2.19
C TRP A 61 7.42 9.90 3.02
N GLY A 62 6.59 10.07 4.05
CA GLY A 62 6.19 9.01 4.97
C GLY A 62 5.34 7.88 4.36
N ARG A 63 5.09 7.92 3.06
CA ARG A 63 4.46 6.84 2.29
C ARG A 63 5.34 6.33 1.14
N CYS A 64 6.64 6.68 1.11
CA CYS A 64 7.51 6.25 0.02
C CYS A 64 7.57 4.72 -0.07
N TYR A 65 7.73 4.04 1.07
CA TYR A 65 6.87 2.95 1.52
C TYR A 65 5.99 2.15 0.56
N GLU A 66 4.89 2.81 0.22
CA GLU A 66 3.74 2.30 -0.50
C GLU A 66 3.95 2.37 -2.02
N SER A 67 4.97 3.09 -2.47
CA SER A 67 5.39 3.18 -3.85
C SER A 67 6.21 1.94 -4.24
N PHE A 68 5.92 1.38 -5.42
CA PHE A 68 6.75 0.32 -6.03
C PHE A 68 8.14 0.77 -6.48
N GLY A 69 8.41 2.08 -6.37
CA GLY A 69 9.69 2.69 -6.62
C GLY A 69 9.59 4.04 -7.32
N GLU A 70 10.75 4.61 -7.65
CA GLU A 70 10.81 5.93 -8.26
C GLU A 70 10.67 5.93 -9.79
N TYR A 71 10.79 4.76 -10.44
CA TYR A 71 10.78 4.63 -11.89
C TYR A 71 9.38 4.29 -12.44
N PRO A 72 8.73 5.16 -13.26
CA PRO A 72 7.34 4.95 -13.71
C PRO A 72 7.08 3.59 -14.37
N ARG A 73 8.03 3.08 -15.17
CA ARG A 73 7.87 1.80 -15.87
C ARG A 73 7.84 0.62 -14.90
N LEU A 74 8.58 0.69 -13.79
CA LEU A 74 8.53 -0.33 -12.76
C LEU A 74 7.13 -0.37 -12.13
N VAL A 75 6.64 0.78 -11.69
CA VAL A 75 5.29 0.92 -11.10
C VAL A 75 4.21 0.46 -12.10
N GLN A 76 4.35 0.77 -13.40
CA GLN A 76 3.47 0.26 -14.45
C GLN A 76 3.45 -1.27 -14.52
N ASN A 77 4.61 -1.93 -14.41
CA ASN A 77 4.67 -3.39 -14.44
C ASN A 77 3.98 -3.99 -13.20
N MET A 78 4.16 -3.38 -12.04
CA MET A 78 3.59 -3.85 -10.76
C MET A 78 2.08 -3.65 -10.63
N THR A 79 1.45 -2.91 -11.55
CA THR A 79 -0.01 -2.95 -11.72
C THR A 79 -0.56 -4.37 -11.96
N ALA A 80 0.29 -5.37 -12.20
CA ALA A 80 -0.06 -6.80 -12.15
C ALA A 80 -0.79 -7.23 -10.86
N ALA A 81 -0.59 -6.52 -9.74
CA ALA A 81 -1.38 -6.70 -8.52
C ALA A 81 -2.90 -6.62 -8.78
N ILE A 82 -3.34 -5.73 -9.69
CA ILE A 82 -4.76 -5.52 -10.02
C ILE A 82 -5.37 -6.80 -10.59
N THR A 83 -4.68 -7.46 -11.53
CA THR A 83 -5.14 -8.73 -12.10
C THR A 83 -5.06 -9.90 -11.12
N GLY A 84 -4.14 -9.85 -10.16
CA GLY A 84 -4.12 -10.82 -9.05
C GLY A 84 -5.35 -10.68 -8.16
N LEU A 85 -5.63 -9.46 -7.72
CA LEU A 85 -6.72 -9.14 -6.81
C LEU A 85 -8.11 -9.33 -7.45
N GLN A 86 -8.29 -8.82 -8.67
CA GLN A 86 -9.57 -8.85 -9.39
C GLN A 86 -9.78 -10.13 -10.20
N GLY A 87 -8.73 -10.88 -10.51
CA GLY A 87 -8.75 -12.00 -11.44
C GLY A 87 -8.46 -11.58 -12.89
N ASP A 88 -8.10 -12.58 -13.71
CA ASP A 88 -7.79 -12.38 -15.12
C ASP A 88 -9.04 -12.21 -15.98
N PHE A 89 -8.92 -11.40 -17.02
CA PHE A 89 -10.02 -11.19 -17.97
C PHE A 89 -10.38 -12.48 -18.73
N PRO A 90 -11.67 -12.70 -19.03
CA PRO A 90 -12.03 -13.67 -20.06
C PRO A 90 -11.57 -13.16 -21.44
N PRO A 91 -11.31 -14.05 -22.42
CA PRO A 91 -10.74 -13.67 -23.72
C PRO A 91 -11.50 -12.57 -24.50
N LYS A 92 -12.80 -12.41 -24.25
CA LYS A 92 -13.68 -11.44 -24.93
C LYS A 92 -13.96 -10.17 -24.11
N TYR A 93 -13.24 -9.94 -23.00
CA TYR A 93 -13.49 -8.77 -22.16
C TYR A 93 -12.97 -7.48 -22.81
N GLN A 94 -13.80 -6.44 -22.78
CA GLN A 94 -13.41 -5.13 -23.28
C GLN A 94 -12.51 -4.40 -22.26
N LYS A 95 -11.22 -4.27 -22.58
CA LYS A 95 -10.25 -3.51 -21.78
C LYS A 95 -10.74 -2.08 -21.49
N GLY A 96 -10.42 -1.54 -20.31
CA GLY A 96 -10.84 -0.21 -19.86
C GLY A 96 -12.16 -0.16 -19.09
N LYS A 97 -12.89 -1.27 -18.96
CA LYS A 97 -14.05 -1.42 -18.08
C LYS A 97 -13.64 -2.04 -16.73
N PRO A 98 -14.33 -1.70 -15.62
CA PRO A 98 -14.06 -2.27 -14.31
C PRO A 98 -14.38 -3.77 -14.32
N TYR A 99 -13.51 -4.61 -13.75
CA TYR A 99 -13.67 -6.06 -13.75
C TYR A 99 -13.37 -6.66 -12.39
N VAL A 100 -14.13 -7.69 -12.01
CA VAL A 100 -13.81 -8.61 -10.91
C VAL A 100 -14.35 -9.99 -11.34
N ALA A 101 -13.52 -11.02 -11.25
CA ALA A 101 -13.82 -12.33 -11.84
C ALA A 101 -14.91 -13.11 -11.09
N GLY A 102 -15.06 -12.90 -9.78
CA GLY A 102 -16.09 -13.55 -8.99
C GLY A 102 -15.93 -13.36 -7.48
N THR A 103 -16.57 -14.25 -6.72
CA THR A 103 -16.67 -14.19 -5.25
C THR A 103 -15.37 -14.42 -4.50
N ARG A 104 -14.38 -15.06 -5.15
CA ARG A 104 -13.02 -15.28 -4.61
C ARG A 104 -12.06 -14.12 -4.90
N ASN A 105 -12.51 -13.10 -5.62
CA ASN A 105 -11.73 -11.92 -6.00
C ASN A 105 -12.32 -10.65 -5.40
N VAL A 106 -11.56 -9.58 -5.32
CA VAL A 106 -12.01 -8.30 -4.73
C VAL A 106 -11.96 -7.19 -5.77
N ALA A 107 -12.84 -6.19 -5.64
CA ALA A 107 -12.64 -4.93 -6.34
C ALA A 107 -11.35 -4.26 -5.84
N THR A 108 -10.64 -3.57 -6.73
CA THR A 108 -9.37 -2.88 -6.40
C THR A 108 -9.47 -1.38 -6.61
N CYS A 109 -8.51 -0.67 -6.03
CA CYS A 109 -8.41 0.78 -6.06
C CYS A 109 -6.99 1.23 -6.41
N ALA A 110 -6.80 1.76 -7.62
CA ALA A 110 -5.55 2.44 -7.95
C ALA A 110 -5.51 3.81 -7.25
N LYS A 111 -4.50 4.03 -6.39
CA LYS A 111 -4.41 5.24 -5.55
C LYS A 111 -2.98 5.83 -5.49
N HIS A 112 -2.79 7.12 -5.23
CA HIS A 112 -3.81 8.17 -5.11
C HIS A 112 -3.72 9.16 -6.29
N TYR A 113 -4.82 9.31 -7.01
CA TYR A 113 -4.88 10.04 -8.28
C TYR A 113 -4.84 11.56 -8.02
N LEU A 114 -3.82 12.29 -8.45
CA LEU A 114 -2.59 11.80 -9.06
C LEU A 114 -1.42 12.72 -8.72
N GLY A 115 -0.21 12.16 -8.72
CA GLY A 115 1.00 12.89 -8.35
C GLY A 115 1.23 12.95 -6.84
N ASP A 116 0.57 12.11 -6.06
CA ASP A 116 0.84 11.92 -4.63
C ASP A 116 2.34 11.73 -4.30
N GLY A 117 3.06 10.92 -5.07
CA GLY A 117 4.51 10.72 -4.88
C GLY A 117 5.42 11.88 -5.32
N GLY A 118 4.86 12.99 -5.81
CA GLY A 118 5.61 14.13 -6.37
C GLY A 118 5.59 15.40 -5.52
N THR A 119 5.14 15.33 -4.27
CA THR A 119 4.95 16.51 -3.42
C THR A 119 6.27 17.19 -3.09
N GLN A 120 6.23 18.52 -2.95
CA GLN A 120 7.41 19.31 -2.62
C GLN A 120 8.03 18.85 -1.30
N LYS A 121 9.33 18.52 -1.36
CA LYS A 121 10.15 18.01 -0.24
C LYS A 121 9.65 16.70 0.37
N GLY A 122 8.83 15.94 -0.36
CA GLY A 122 8.21 14.72 0.15
C GLY A 122 7.18 14.96 1.25
N ILE A 123 6.66 16.17 1.42
CA ILE A 123 5.67 16.43 2.49
C ILE A 123 4.33 15.81 2.08
N ASN A 124 3.77 14.96 2.93
CA ASN A 124 2.50 14.29 2.72
C ASN A 124 1.36 15.29 2.48
N GLU A 125 0.43 14.96 1.58
CA GLU A 125 -0.73 15.79 1.19
C GLU A 125 -0.42 17.16 0.58
N ASN A 126 0.86 17.49 0.36
CA ASN A 126 1.27 18.82 -0.06
C ASN A 126 1.12 19.04 -1.59
N ASN A 127 1.66 20.14 -2.09
CA ASN A 127 1.60 20.52 -3.49
C ASN A 127 2.67 19.79 -4.32
N THR A 128 2.25 19.19 -5.43
CA THR A 128 3.11 18.68 -6.50
C THR A 128 3.27 19.75 -7.55
N VAL A 129 4.49 20.28 -7.70
CA VAL A 129 4.79 21.38 -8.61
C VAL A 129 5.53 20.87 -9.82
N THR A 130 4.82 20.73 -10.93
CA THR A 130 5.38 20.23 -12.19
C THR A 130 4.53 20.64 -13.38
N SER A 131 5.14 20.72 -14.57
CA SER A 131 4.40 20.95 -15.80
C SER A 131 3.40 19.81 -16.08
N LEU A 132 2.37 20.05 -16.90
CA LEU A 132 1.46 18.99 -17.33
C LEU A 132 2.22 17.83 -17.99
N ARG A 133 3.28 18.14 -18.77
CA ARG A 133 4.15 17.11 -19.36
C ARG A 133 4.85 16.28 -18.29
N GLY A 134 5.41 16.90 -17.26
CA GLY A 134 6.04 16.20 -16.13
C GLY A 134 5.05 15.30 -15.41
N LEU A 135 3.88 15.84 -15.07
CA LEU A 135 2.79 15.09 -14.44
C LEU A 135 2.38 13.86 -15.27
N LEU A 136 2.15 14.03 -16.57
CA LEU A 136 1.68 12.97 -17.46
C LEU A 136 2.77 11.96 -17.85
N SER A 137 4.05 12.32 -17.77
CA SER A 137 5.17 11.42 -18.10
C SER A 137 5.67 10.61 -16.90
N ILE A 138 5.49 11.11 -15.67
CA ILE A 138 5.97 10.44 -14.45
C ILE A 138 4.82 9.76 -13.70
N HIS A 139 3.75 10.51 -13.39
CA HIS A 139 2.74 10.05 -12.43
C HIS A 139 1.49 9.43 -13.08
N MET A 140 1.20 9.75 -14.35
CA MET A 140 0.08 9.15 -15.07
C MET A 140 0.33 7.74 -15.65
N PRO A 141 1.54 7.34 -16.10
CA PRO A 141 1.77 6.04 -16.75
C PRO A 141 1.17 4.83 -15.99
N PRO A 142 1.30 4.71 -14.65
CA PRO A 142 0.68 3.61 -13.90
C PRO A 142 -0.84 3.57 -14.00
N TYR A 143 -1.53 4.71 -14.10
CA TYR A 143 -2.99 4.75 -14.25
C TYR A 143 -3.45 4.24 -15.62
N TYR A 144 -2.71 4.50 -16.69
CA TYR A 144 -3.01 3.89 -17.99
C TYR A 144 -2.97 2.36 -17.91
N SER A 145 -1.93 1.81 -17.28
CA SER A 145 -1.80 0.37 -17.07
C SER A 145 -2.91 -0.18 -16.16
N ALA A 146 -3.27 0.52 -15.10
CA ALA A 146 -4.36 0.14 -14.20
C ALA A 146 -5.72 0.07 -14.91
N ILE A 147 -6.05 1.08 -15.73
CA ILE A 147 -7.28 1.10 -16.53
C ILE A 147 -7.27 -0.02 -17.57
N ALA A 148 -6.13 -0.26 -18.24
CA ALA A 148 -5.99 -1.35 -19.20
C ALA A 148 -6.18 -2.74 -18.55
N ARG A 149 -5.82 -2.87 -17.27
CA ARG A 149 -6.05 -4.04 -16.40
C ARG A 149 -7.42 -4.06 -15.71
N GLY A 150 -8.29 -3.11 -16.04
CA GLY A 150 -9.70 -3.13 -15.63
C GLY A 150 -9.92 -2.81 -14.17
N VAL A 151 -9.05 -1.98 -13.57
CA VAL A 151 -9.19 -1.50 -12.19
C VAL A 151 -10.62 -1.01 -11.93
N SER A 152 -11.20 -1.44 -10.81
CA SER A 152 -12.60 -1.15 -10.49
C SER A 152 -12.82 0.27 -10.01
N THR A 153 -11.88 0.80 -9.23
CA THR A 153 -12.00 2.13 -8.62
C THR A 153 -10.67 2.88 -8.67
N ILE A 154 -10.76 4.21 -8.57
CA ILE A 154 -9.59 5.08 -8.45
C ILE A 154 -9.84 6.05 -7.29
N MET A 155 -8.92 6.11 -6.32
CA MET A 155 -8.98 7.04 -5.19
C MET A 155 -8.23 8.31 -5.52
N VAL A 156 -8.81 9.47 -5.20
CA VAL A 156 -8.21 10.78 -5.45
C VAL A 156 -7.29 11.18 -4.30
N SER A 157 -6.10 11.69 -4.62
CA SER A 157 -5.07 12.15 -3.67
C SER A 157 -5.50 13.39 -2.87
N TYR A 158 -5.05 13.51 -1.62
CA TYR A 158 -5.12 14.76 -0.84
C TYR A 158 -4.28 15.90 -1.44
N SER A 159 -3.25 15.54 -2.20
CA SER A 159 -2.27 16.47 -2.74
C SER A 159 -2.92 17.52 -3.66
N SER A 160 -2.16 18.57 -3.92
CA SER A 160 -2.48 19.53 -4.98
C SER A 160 -1.56 19.31 -6.18
N TRP A 161 -2.03 19.69 -7.37
CA TRP A 161 -1.15 19.89 -8.53
C TRP A 161 -1.12 21.37 -8.90
N ASN A 162 0.05 21.99 -8.84
CA ASN A 162 0.26 23.42 -9.07
C ASN A 162 -0.76 24.31 -8.31
N GLY A 163 -1.01 23.97 -7.05
CA GLY A 163 -1.90 24.71 -6.15
C GLY A 163 -3.38 24.30 -6.21
N VAL A 164 -3.80 23.49 -7.20
CA VAL A 164 -5.18 23.02 -7.31
C VAL A 164 -5.34 21.68 -6.59
N LYS A 165 -6.20 21.63 -5.57
CA LYS A 165 -6.54 20.40 -4.83
C LYS A 165 -7.05 19.33 -5.78
N MET A 166 -6.52 18.12 -5.69
CA MET A 166 -6.91 17.02 -6.57
C MET A 166 -8.39 16.67 -6.43
N HIS A 167 -8.96 16.68 -5.21
CA HIS A 167 -10.40 16.49 -4.98
C HIS A 167 -11.31 17.54 -5.65
N ALA A 168 -10.78 18.72 -6.01
CA ALA A 168 -11.51 19.76 -6.73
C ALA A 168 -11.13 19.83 -8.23
N ASN A 169 -10.24 18.97 -8.71
CA ASN A 169 -9.64 19.10 -10.04
C ASN A 169 -10.48 18.43 -11.14
N ARG A 170 -11.48 19.15 -11.64
CA ARG A 170 -12.36 18.69 -12.73
C ARG A 170 -11.59 18.32 -14.00
N PHE A 171 -10.55 19.07 -14.34
CA PHE A 171 -9.75 18.82 -15.53
C PHE A 171 -9.11 17.43 -15.48
N LEU A 172 -8.45 17.08 -14.37
CA LEU A 172 -7.81 15.78 -14.23
C LEU A 172 -8.80 14.64 -14.00
N ILE A 173 -9.83 14.82 -13.16
CA ILE A 173 -10.78 13.74 -12.84
C ILE A 173 -11.76 13.49 -13.99
N THR A 174 -12.43 14.53 -14.47
CA THR A 174 -13.47 14.38 -15.49
C THR A 174 -12.88 14.38 -16.88
N ASP A 175 -12.09 15.39 -17.25
CA ASP A 175 -11.70 15.57 -18.66
C ASP A 175 -10.56 14.61 -19.07
N ILE A 176 -9.61 14.34 -18.18
CA ILE A 176 -8.55 13.36 -18.44
C ILE A 176 -9.01 11.95 -18.07
N LEU A 177 -9.23 11.63 -16.79
CA LEU A 177 -9.48 10.25 -16.37
C LEU A 177 -10.77 9.66 -16.95
N LYS A 178 -11.92 10.32 -16.75
CA LYS A 178 -13.21 9.76 -17.19
C LYS A 178 -13.42 9.87 -18.71
N LYS A 179 -13.10 11.01 -19.32
CA LYS A 179 -13.35 11.26 -20.74
C LYS A 179 -12.21 10.75 -21.62
N LYS A 180 -10.97 11.20 -21.41
CA LYS A 180 -9.85 10.86 -22.30
C LYS A 180 -9.30 9.46 -22.09
N LEU A 181 -9.19 8.98 -20.86
CA LEU A 181 -8.76 7.60 -20.55
C LEU A 181 -9.93 6.62 -20.54
N HIS A 182 -11.15 7.11 -20.74
CA HIS A 182 -12.38 6.33 -20.77
C HIS A 182 -12.63 5.47 -19.53
N PHE A 183 -12.09 5.84 -18.37
CA PHE A 183 -12.31 5.08 -17.12
C PHE A 183 -13.81 4.93 -16.83
N LYS A 184 -14.28 3.68 -16.70
CA LYS A 184 -15.70 3.35 -16.48
C LYS A 184 -16.03 2.84 -15.06
N GLY A 185 -15.02 2.65 -14.21
CA GLY A 185 -15.24 2.42 -12.77
C GLY A 185 -15.74 3.67 -12.06
N PHE A 186 -15.71 3.66 -10.73
CA PHE A 186 -16.06 4.82 -9.92
C PHE A 186 -14.82 5.46 -9.26
N VAL A 187 -14.85 6.79 -9.14
CA VAL A 187 -13.84 7.60 -8.48
C VAL A 187 -14.26 7.80 -7.02
N ILE A 188 -13.40 7.45 -6.08
CA ILE A 188 -13.63 7.62 -4.65
C ILE A 188 -12.75 8.74 -4.08
N SER A 189 -13.23 9.50 -3.11
CA SER A 189 -12.34 10.39 -2.33
C SER A 189 -11.41 9.57 -1.43
N ASP A 190 -10.36 10.20 -0.95
CA ASP A 190 -9.62 9.71 0.21
C ASP A 190 -10.44 10.03 1.49
N TYR A 191 -10.00 9.51 2.63
CA TYR A 191 -10.63 9.69 3.94
C TYR A 191 -10.74 11.18 4.30
N THR A 192 -11.96 11.71 4.40
CA THR A 192 -12.21 13.15 4.61
C THR A 192 -11.48 14.07 3.61
N GLY A 193 -11.16 13.55 2.41
CA GLY A 193 -10.38 14.28 1.42
C GLY A 193 -11.08 15.51 0.87
N ILE A 194 -12.42 15.51 0.82
CA ILE A 194 -13.17 16.69 0.39
C ILE A 194 -13.12 17.80 1.44
N ASP A 195 -13.09 17.45 2.72
CA ASP A 195 -12.97 18.38 3.85
C ASP A 195 -11.66 19.17 3.75
N LYS A 196 -10.59 18.51 3.29
CA LYS A 196 -9.25 19.08 3.08
C LYS A 196 -9.11 19.89 1.79
N ILE A 197 -10.21 20.19 1.09
CA ILE A 197 -10.21 21.16 -0.02
C ILE A 197 -10.01 22.58 0.51
N THR A 198 -10.60 22.89 1.68
CA THR A 198 -10.49 24.22 2.31
C THR A 198 -9.34 24.26 3.31
N THR A 199 -8.90 25.48 3.62
CA THR A 199 -7.95 25.75 4.70
C THR A 199 -8.55 26.78 5.66
N PRO A 200 -8.81 26.44 6.93
CA PRO A 200 -8.71 25.11 7.55
C PRO A 200 -9.60 24.05 6.90
N ALA A 201 -9.31 22.77 7.14
CA ALA A 201 -10.16 21.68 6.67
C ALA A 201 -11.58 21.83 7.23
N HIS A 202 -12.59 21.50 6.43
CA HIS A 202 -14.02 21.59 6.77
C HIS A 202 -14.57 23.02 6.98
N ALA A 203 -13.80 24.07 6.68
CA ALA A 203 -14.23 25.45 6.90
C ALA A 203 -15.43 25.89 6.02
N ASP A 204 -15.57 25.31 4.83
CA ASP A 204 -16.76 25.47 3.97
C ASP A 204 -17.12 24.11 3.35
N TYR A 205 -17.87 23.32 4.12
CA TYR A 205 -18.24 21.97 3.71
C TYR A 205 -19.25 21.93 2.54
N PRO A 206 -20.30 22.78 2.49
CA PRO A 206 -21.16 22.87 1.31
C PRO A 206 -20.38 23.18 0.02
N TYR A 207 -19.37 24.06 0.07
CA TYR A 207 -18.45 24.27 -1.04
C TYR A 207 -17.66 23.01 -1.39
N SER A 208 -17.13 22.32 -0.38
CA SER A 208 -16.36 21.08 -0.55
C SER A 208 -17.18 19.96 -1.21
N VAL A 209 -18.43 19.77 -0.79
CA VAL A 209 -19.39 18.85 -1.44
C VAL A 209 -19.66 19.29 -2.88
N LYS A 210 -19.96 20.57 -3.10
CA LYS A 210 -20.24 21.11 -4.44
C LYS A 210 -19.08 20.86 -5.39
N ILE A 211 -17.89 21.31 -5.03
CA ILE A 211 -16.75 21.32 -5.96
C ILE A 211 -16.22 19.91 -6.21
N SER A 212 -16.21 19.01 -5.21
CA SER A 212 -15.76 17.63 -5.37
C SER A 212 -16.68 16.79 -6.27
N ILE A 213 -17.99 16.92 -6.10
CA ILE A 213 -18.97 16.20 -6.93
C ILE A 213 -18.97 16.75 -8.36
N LEU A 214 -18.86 18.06 -8.55
CA LEU A 214 -18.73 18.68 -9.88
C LEU A 214 -17.37 18.39 -10.54
N ALA A 215 -16.31 18.17 -9.77
CA ALA A 215 -15.02 17.72 -10.29
C ALA A 215 -15.08 16.30 -10.87
N GLY A 216 -15.97 15.47 -10.34
CA GLY A 216 -16.27 14.14 -10.88
C GLY A 216 -16.11 13.00 -9.88
N ILE A 217 -15.97 13.26 -8.58
CA ILE A 217 -15.96 12.21 -7.56
C ILE A 217 -17.33 11.51 -7.53
N ASP A 218 -17.33 10.18 -7.45
CA ASP A 218 -18.52 9.33 -7.52
C ASP A 218 -18.97 8.86 -6.13
N MET A 219 -17.99 8.54 -5.27
CA MET A 219 -18.21 8.09 -3.90
C MET A 219 -17.34 8.92 -2.96
N VAL A 220 -17.90 9.39 -1.86
CA VAL A 220 -17.16 10.19 -0.87
C VAL A 220 -16.96 9.35 0.37
N MET A 221 -15.70 9.21 0.79
CA MET A 221 -15.29 8.49 1.98
C MET A 221 -15.39 9.41 3.20
N ILE A 222 -16.54 9.36 3.87
CA ILE A 222 -16.81 10.08 5.11
C ILE A 222 -17.21 9.07 6.18
N PRO A 223 -16.41 8.91 7.25
CA PRO A 223 -16.65 7.87 8.25
C PRO A 223 -17.79 8.21 9.22
N PHE A 224 -17.98 9.48 9.57
CA PHE A 224 -18.82 9.87 10.71
C PHE A 224 -19.86 10.96 10.38
N THR A 225 -19.54 11.93 9.52
CA THR A 225 -20.39 13.09 9.18
C THR A 225 -21.31 12.85 7.98
N TYR A 226 -21.77 11.60 7.78
CA TYR A 226 -22.56 11.22 6.58
C TYR A 226 -23.91 11.96 6.48
N THR A 227 -24.53 12.31 7.61
CA THR A 227 -25.81 13.04 7.64
C THR A 227 -25.67 14.46 7.09
N GLU A 228 -24.58 15.16 7.45
CA GLU A 228 -24.23 16.47 6.93
C GLU A 228 -23.99 16.41 5.42
N PHE A 229 -23.17 15.47 4.96
CA PHE A 229 -22.91 15.25 3.53
C PHE A 229 -24.19 14.99 2.73
N ILE A 230 -25.04 14.09 3.19
CA ILE A 230 -26.31 13.77 2.53
C ILE A 230 -27.21 15.01 2.48
N SER A 231 -27.30 15.76 3.57
CA SER A 231 -28.10 16.99 3.67
C SER A 231 -27.64 18.03 2.65
N ASP A 232 -26.34 18.31 2.60
CA ASP A 232 -25.78 19.33 1.72
C ASP A 232 -25.81 18.92 0.26
N LEU A 233 -25.46 17.67 -0.07
CA LEU A 233 -25.60 17.15 -1.42
C LEU A 233 -27.06 17.22 -1.91
N THR A 234 -28.01 16.85 -1.05
CA THR A 234 -29.45 16.92 -1.38
C THR A 234 -29.90 18.35 -1.65
N LYS A 235 -29.48 19.32 -0.83
CA LYS A 235 -29.79 20.75 -1.05
C LYS A 235 -29.18 21.25 -2.36
N LEU A 236 -27.92 20.91 -2.63
CA LEU A 236 -27.22 21.32 -3.85
C LEU A 236 -27.88 20.77 -5.11
N VAL A 237 -28.41 19.55 -5.07
CA VAL A 237 -29.18 18.95 -6.16
C VAL A 237 -30.56 19.61 -6.30
N ARG A 238 -31.31 19.78 -5.21
CA ARG A 238 -32.64 20.43 -5.22
C ARG A 238 -32.60 21.85 -5.78
N ASN A 239 -31.52 22.58 -5.49
CA ASN A 239 -31.33 23.95 -5.97
C ASN A 239 -30.69 24.02 -7.37
N ASN A 240 -30.58 22.88 -8.08
CA ASN A 240 -29.96 22.77 -9.41
C ASN A 240 -28.47 23.19 -9.47
N THR A 241 -27.79 23.33 -8.34
CA THR A 241 -26.35 23.62 -8.28
C THR A 241 -25.52 22.43 -8.75
N ILE A 242 -25.96 21.20 -8.40
CA ILE A 242 -25.44 19.95 -8.96
C ILE A 242 -26.53 19.37 -9.85
N PRO A 243 -26.30 19.20 -11.17
CA PRO A 243 -27.31 18.65 -12.05
C PRO A 243 -27.54 17.16 -11.75
N MET A 244 -28.79 16.69 -11.87
CA MET A 244 -29.12 15.27 -11.70
C MET A 244 -28.30 14.35 -12.59
N SER A 245 -27.92 14.79 -13.80
CA SER A 245 -27.04 14.03 -14.69
C SER A 245 -25.66 13.69 -14.08
N ARG A 246 -25.15 14.53 -13.16
CA ARG A 246 -23.92 14.24 -12.40
C ARG A 246 -24.16 13.13 -11.38
N ILE A 247 -25.29 13.17 -10.67
CA ILE A 247 -25.69 12.12 -9.72
C ILE A 247 -25.90 10.79 -10.47
N ASP A 248 -26.58 10.82 -11.61
CA ASP A 248 -26.79 9.63 -12.44
C ASP A 248 -25.48 9.02 -12.95
N ASP A 249 -24.49 9.84 -13.33
CA ASP A 249 -23.15 9.35 -13.67
C ASP A 249 -22.47 8.65 -12.48
N ALA A 250 -22.50 9.28 -11.29
CA ALA A 250 -21.90 8.72 -10.08
C ALA A 250 -22.54 7.37 -9.71
N VAL A 251 -23.87 7.35 -9.60
CA VAL A 251 -24.63 6.15 -9.22
C VAL A 251 -24.46 5.06 -10.27
N ARG A 252 -24.50 5.38 -11.57
CA ARG A 252 -24.29 4.38 -12.64
C ARG A 252 -22.91 3.73 -12.56
N ARG A 253 -21.87 4.46 -12.16
CA ARG A 253 -20.51 3.90 -11.99
C ARG A 253 -20.41 3.01 -10.77
N ILE A 254 -20.98 3.43 -9.63
CA ILE A 254 -21.03 2.63 -8.41
C ILE A 254 -21.79 1.32 -8.67
N LEU A 255 -22.99 1.41 -9.25
CA LEU A 255 -23.80 0.24 -9.56
C LEU A 255 -23.10 -0.66 -10.60
N ARG A 256 -22.45 -0.09 -11.62
CA ARG A 256 -21.68 -0.89 -12.59
C ARG A 256 -20.64 -1.76 -11.89
N VAL A 257 -19.85 -1.21 -10.97
CA VAL A 257 -18.84 -2.00 -10.23
C VAL A 257 -19.53 -3.08 -9.39
N LYS A 258 -20.57 -2.73 -8.63
CA LYS A 258 -21.32 -3.69 -7.78
C LYS A 258 -21.92 -4.85 -8.58
N PHE A 259 -22.56 -4.58 -9.72
CA PHE A 259 -23.08 -5.63 -10.60
C PHE A 259 -21.95 -6.43 -11.27
N THR A 260 -20.90 -5.78 -11.74
CA THR A 260 -19.81 -6.48 -12.44
C THR A 260 -19.08 -7.45 -11.53
N MET A 261 -18.97 -7.13 -10.23
CA MET A 261 -18.34 -8.00 -9.24
C MET A 261 -19.28 -9.05 -8.63
N GLY A 262 -20.53 -9.14 -9.10
CA GLY A 262 -21.51 -10.11 -8.61
C GLY A 262 -22.00 -9.85 -7.17
N LEU A 263 -21.93 -8.60 -6.69
CA LEU A 263 -22.31 -8.27 -5.31
C LEU A 263 -23.81 -8.38 -5.06
N PHE A 264 -24.65 -8.26 -6.11
CA PHE A 264 -26.09 -8.45 -6.00
C PHE A 264 -26.47 -9.94 -5.89
N GLU A 265 -25.71 -10.81 -6.58
CA GLU A 265 -25.90 -12.25 -6.54
C GLU A 265 -25.30 -12.87 -5.28
N ASN A 266 -24.17 -12.33 -4.79
CA ASN A 266 -23.44 -12.84 -3.63
C ASN A 266 -23.14 -11.69 -2.64
N PRO A 267 -24.16 -11.19 -1.92
CA PRO A 267 -24.00 -10.05 -1.02
C PRO A 267 -23.38 -10.40 0.34
N PHE A 268 -23.33 -11.69 0.68
CA PHE A 268 -22.88 -12.17 1.99
C PHE A 268 -21.50 -12.84 1.93
N PRO A 269 -20.73 -12.85 3.03
CA PRO A 269 -19.48 -13.60 3.13
C PRO A 269 -19.69 -15.09 2.84
N ASP A 270 -18.69 -15.74 2.24
CA ASP A 270 -18.64 -17.18 2.04
C ASP A 270 -17.84 -17.84 3.19
N PRO A 271 -18.49 -18.56 4.12
CA PRO A 271 -17.81 -19.17 5.26
C PRO A 271 -16.75 -20.21 4.86
N SER A 272 -16.82 -20.77 3.64
CA SER A 272 -15.82 -21.74 3.15
C SER A 272 -14.45 -21.12 2.94
N LEU A 273 -14.35 -19.79 2.82
CA LEU A 273 -13.10 -19.05 2.66
C LEU A 273 -12.39 -18.76 3.98
N ALA A 274 -13.00 -19.04 5.14
CA ALA A 274 -12.41 -18.70 6.44
C ALA A 274 -11.00 -19.29 6.64
N GLY A 275 -10.73 -20.48 6.09
CA GLY A 275 -9.43 -21.14 6.14
C GLY A 275 -8.34 -20.54 5.23
N GLU A 276 -8.68 -19.56 4.39
CA GLU A 276 -7.69 -18.87 3.55
C GLU A 276 -6.86 -17.85 4.35
N LEU A 277 -7.41 -17.31 5.44
CA LEU A 277 -6.73 -16.32 6.27
C LEU A 277 -5.46 -16.89 6.89
N GLY A 278 -4.29 -16.35 6.52
CA GLY A 278 -3.03 -16.76 7.11
C GLY A 278 -2.61 -18.20 6.81
N ASN A 279 -3.09 -18.79 5.72
CA ASN A 279 -2.76 -20.17 5.38
C ASN A 279 -1.27 -20.35 5.05
N GLN A 280 -0.75 -21.57 5.17
CA GLN A 280 0.69 -21.82 4.99
C GLN A 280 1.19 -21.51 3.58
N ALA A 281 0.39 -21.77 2.54
CA ALA A 281 0.79 -21.49 1.16
C ALA A 281 0.97 -19.98 0.91
N HIS A 282 0.16 -19.14 1.55
CA HIS A 282 0.27 -17.69 1.50
C HIS A 282 1.50 -17.20 2.28
N ARG A 283 1.80 -17.81 3.43
CA ARG A 283 3.05 -17.55 4.18
C ARG A 283 4.29 -17.96 3.41
N ASP A 284 4.26 -19.07 2.69
CA ASP A 284 5.38 -19.52 1.86
C ASP A 284 5.62 -18.56 0.69
N LEU A 285 4.53 -18.04 0.08
CA LEU A 285 4.61 -16.99 -0.94
C LEU A 285 5.18 -15.68 -0.36
N ALA A 286 4.73 -15.26 0.83
CA ALA A 286 5.25 -14.09 1.52
C ALA A 286 6.76 -14.26 1.82
N ARG A 287 7.17 -15.45 2.26
CA ARG A 287 8.58 -15.81 2.47
C ARG A 287 9.39 -15.74 1.17
N GLU A 288 8.85 -16.19 0.05
CA GLU A 288 9.49 -16.04 -1.27
C GLU A 288 9.66 -14.56 -1.62
N ALA A 289 8.62 -13.75 -1.42
CA ALA A 289 8.62 -12.32 -1.71
C ALA A 289 9.67 -11.57 -0.86
N VAL A 290 9.68 -11.79 0.46
CA VAL A 290 10.70 -11.22 1.37
C VAL A 290 12.10 -11.60 0.91
N ARG A 291 12.34 -12.86 0.57
CA ARG A 291 13.67 -13.29 0.09
C ARG A 291 14.08 -12.60 -1.21
N LYS A 292 13.14 -12.42 -2.16
CA LYS A 292 13.40 -11.76 -3.44
C LYS A 292 13.53 -10.25 -3.33
N SER A 293 13.05 -9.63 -2.24
CA SER A 293 13.15 -8.19 -2.01
C SER A 293 14.49 -7.74 -1.44
N LEU A 294 15.32 -8.66 -0.94
CA LEU A 294 16.59 -8.33 -0.30
C LEU A 294 17.62 -7.80 -1.29
N VAL A 295 18.15 -6.61 -1.03
CA VAL A 295 19.24 -6.00 -1.80
C VAL A 295 20.55 -6.14 -1.03
N LEU A 296 21.50 -6.87 -1.60
CA LEU A 296 22.83 -7.02 -1.01
C LEU A 296 23.70 -5.80 -1.36
N LEU A 297 23.77 -4.83 -0.44
CA LEU A 297 24.55 -3.60 -0.64
C LEU A 297 26.06 -3.80 -0.47
N LYS A 298 26.47 -4.76 0.36
CA LYS A 298 27.89 -5.04 0.66
C LYS A 298 28.09 -6.48 1.12
N ASN A 299 29.16 -7.13 0.68
CA ASN A 299 29.50 -8.50 1.08
C ASN A 299 31.01 -8.67 1.33
N GLY A 300 31.48 -8.18 2.48
CA GLY A 300 32.90 -8.15 2.86
C GLY A 300 33.52 -6.75 2.75
N LYS A 301 34.57 -6.48 3.54
CA LYS A 301 35.40 -5.28 3.35
C LYS A 301 36.38 -5.51 2.18
N TYR A 302 36.93 -4.42 1.65
CA TYR A 302 37.89 -4.51 0.54
C TYR A 302 39.08 -5.41 0.92
N GLY A 303 39.37 -6.41 0.09
CA GLY A 303 40.43 -7.39 0.33
C GLY A 303 40.07 -8.55 1.26
N GLU A 304 38.87 -8.57 1.83
CA GLU A 304 38.37 -9.68 2.65
C GLU A 304 37.53 -10.65 1.80
N LYS A 305 37.39 -11.89 2.29
CA LYS A 305 36.50 -12.88 1.66
C LYS A 305 35.03 -12.44 1.81
N PRO A 306 34.14 -12.84 0.89
CA PRO A 306 32.71 -12.65 1.06
C PRO A 306 32.22 -13.24 2.39
N LEU A 307 31.39 -12.49 3.11
CA LEU A 307 30.81 -12.91 4.38
C LEU A 307 29.57 -13.79 4.17
N LEU A 308 28.73 -13.44 3.20
CA LEU A 308 27.53 -14.16 2.82
C LEU A 308 27.80 -15.13 1.65
N PRO A 309 27.20 -16.33 1.65
CA PRO A 309 26.26 -16.85 2.66
C PRO A 309 26.94 -17.34 3.95
N LEU A 310 26.29 -17.12 5.10
CA LEU A 310 26.79 -17.55 6.42
C LEU A 310 26.67 -19.08 6.60
N PRO A 311 27.63 -19.73 7.29
CA PRO A 311 27.56 -21.15 7.56
C PRO A 311 26.51 -21.46 8.62
N LYS A 312 25.55 -22.33 8.29
CA LYS A 312 24.49 -22.75 9.22
C LYS A 312 25.00 -23.53 10.43
N LYS A 313 26.16 -24.19 10.30
CA LYS A 313 26.84 -24.89 11.39
C LYS A 313 28.02 -24.06 11.87
N SER A 314 27.92 -23.55 13.09
CA SER A 314 28.94 -22.75 13.76
C SER A 314 28.99 -23.11 15.24
N GLY A 315 30.01 -22.66 15.97
CA GLY A 315 30.08 -22.89 17.41
C GLY A 315 29.02 -22.05 18.14
N LYS A 316 29.20 -20.73 18.11
CA LYS A 316 28.34 -19.76 18.78
C LYS A 316 28.17 -18.52 17.90
N ILE A 317 26.96 -18.02 17.76
CA ILE A 317 26.63 -16.84 16.95
C ILE A 317 25.84 -15.82 17.77
N LEU A 318 25.96 -14.55 17.40
CA LEU A 318 25.20 -13.46 17.99
C LEU A 318 24.09 -13.00 17.06
N VAL A 319 22.90 -12.78 17.60
CA VAL A 319 21.83 -12.00 16.98
C VAL A 319 21.59 -10.77 17.86
N ALA A 320 21.58 -9.58 17.26
CA ALA A 320 21.48 -8.32 17.99
C ALA A 320 20.67 -7.25 17.24
N GLY A 321 20.36 -6.16 17.93
CA GLY A 321 19.61 -5.02 17.41
C GLY A 321 18.12 -5.08 17.70
N ALA A 322 17.51 -3.90 17.86
CA ALA A 322 16.10 -3.71 18.26
C ALA A 322 15.07 -4.35 17.32
N HIS A 323 15.46 -4.65 16.07
CA HIS A 323 14.57 -5.22 15.06
C HIS A 323 14.73 -6.74 14.92
N ALA A 324 15.71 -7.36 15.59
CA ALA A 324 16.01 -8.77 15.40
C ALA A 324 14.91 -9.69 15.96
N ASP A 325 14.26 -9.29 17.04
CA ASP A 325 13.16 -10.04 17.67
C ASP A 325 11.90 -9.18 17.86
N ASN A 326 11.53 -8.44 16.81
CA ASN A 326 10.37 -7.56 16.84
C ASN A 326 9.52 -7.69 15.56
N LEU A 327 8.44 -8.47 15.65
CA LEU A 327 7.54 -8.76 14.55
C LEU A 327 6.87 -7.49 14.01
N GLY A 328 6.44 -6.59 14.90
CA GLY A 328 5.85 -5.32 14.52
C GLY A 328 6.78 -4.41 13.73
N TYR A 329 8.05 -4.33 14.14
CA TYR A 329 9.03 -3.50 13.43
C TYR A 329 9.38 -4.04 12.04
N GLN A 330 9.46 -5.36 11.86
CA GLN A 330 9.67 -5.93 10.52
C GLN A 330 8.44 -5.82 9.60
N CYS A 331 7.24 -5.63 10.15
CA CYS A 331 6.02 -5.42 9.38
C CYS A 331 5.82 -3.94 8.99
N GLY A 332 6.13 -3.00 9.89
CA GLY A 332 5.99 -1.56 9.64
C GLY A 332 4.55 -1.03 9.77
N GLY A 333 4.27 0.08 9.08
CA GLY A 333 2.95 0.70 9.06
C GLY A 333 1.88 -0.15 8.36
N TRP A 334 0.61 0.21 8.50
CA TRP A 334 -0.53 -0.53 7.93
C TRP A 334 -0.66 -1.99 8.39
N THR A 335 -0.09 -2.32 9.55
CA THR A 335 -0.13 -3.65 10.16
C THR A 335 -0.86 -3.61 11.50
N ILE A 336 -2.02 -4.28 11.57
CA ILE A 336 -2.99 -4.35 12.67
C ILE A 336 -3.63 -3.00 13.01
N THR A 337 -2.81 -1.98 13.26
CA THR A 337 -3.22 -0.59 13.45
C THR A 337 -2.82 0.26 12.24
N TRP A 338 -3.31 1.50 12.21
CA TRP A 338 -2.92 2.47 11.20
C TRP A 338 -1.40 2.66 11.17
N GLN A 339 -0.80 3.19 12.24
CA GLN A 339 0.63 3.49 12.29
C GLN A 339 1.54 2.25 12.41
N GLY A 340 0.97 1.05 12.56
CA GLY A 340 1.71 -0.13 13.01
C GLY A 340 1.99 -0.10 14.51
N LEU A 341 2.62 -1.15 15.02
CA LEU A 341 2.97 -1.33 16.43
C LEU A 341 4.33 -2.01 16.54
N GLY A 342 4.99 -1.90 17.69
CA GLY A 342 6.13 -2.76 18.05
C GLY A 342 5.69 -3.98 18.85
N GLY A 343 6.57 -4.98 18.90
CA GLY A 343 6.41 -6.19 19.71
C GLY A 343 5.95 -7.41 18.92
N ASN A 344 5.89 -8.56 19.62
CA ASN A 344 5.64 -9.87 19.01
C ASN A 344 4.22 -10.38 19.20
N ASN A 345 3.45 -9.81 20.14
CA ASN A 345 2.07 -10.23 20.43
C ASN A 345 1.03 -9.36 19.71
N ILE A 346 1.26 -9.10 18.41
CA ILE A 346 0.35 -8.27 17.58
C ILE A 346 -0.34 -9.10 16.48
N THR A 347 0.30 -10.17 16.01
CA THR A 347 -0.18 -11.07 14.96
C THR A 347 0.69 -12.32 14.91
N THR A 348 0.36 -13.29 14.06
CA THR A 348 1.16 -14.50 13.85
C THR A 348 2.24 -14.28 12.80
N GLY A 349 3.50 -14.59 13.13
CA GLY A 349 4.62 -14.47 12.22
C GLY A 349 5.87 -15.21 12.72
N THR A 350 7.01 -14.89 12.11
CA THR A 350 8.32 -15.39 12.52
C THR A 350 9.28 -14.22 12.52
N THR A 351 9.90 -13.92 13.67
CA THR A 351 10.91 -12.86 13.76
C THR A 351 12.21 -13.30 13.07
N ILE A 352 13.13 -12.37 12.79
CA ILE A 352 14.44 -12.74 12.24
C ILE A 352 15.20 -13.67 13.21
N LEU A 353 15.15 -13.41 14.52
CA LEU A 353 15.73 -14.28 15.54
C LEU A 353 15.16 -15.70 15.47
N GLU A 354 13.83 -15.85 15.42
CA GLU A 354 13.17 -17.15 15.29
C GLU A 354 13.52 -17.84 13.96
N GLY A 355 13.60 -17.08 12.87
CA GLY A 355 14.02 -17.56 11.55
C GLY A 355 15.45 -18.10 11.56
N ILE A 356 16.37 -17.43 12.27
CA ILE A 356 17.76 -17.88 12.44
C ILE A 356 17.79 -19.16 13.29
N LYS A 357 17.13 -19.16 14.46
CA LYS A 357 17.07 -20.33 15.37
C LYS A 357 16.54 -21.58 14.68
N SER A 358 15.54 -21.44 13.81
CA SER A 358 14.96 -22.56 13.05
C SER A 358 15.79 -23.01 11.84
N THR A 359 16.82 -22.25 11.45
CA THR A 359 17.60 -22.49 10.23
C THR A 359 19.00 -23.05 10.49
N VAL A 360 19.63 -22.69 11.61
CA VAL A 360 20.98 -23.14 11.97
C VAL A 360 21.01 -24.62 12.34
N ASP A 361 22.21 -25.23 12.29
CA ASP A 361 22.43 -26.59 12.77
C ASP A 361 22.11 -26.66 14.28
N PRO A 362 21.46 -27.73 14.78
CA PRO A 362 21.15 -27.88 16.21
C PRO A 362 22.35 -27.76 17.16
N SER A 363 23.58 -27.97 16.67
CA SER A 363 24.80 -27.77 17.46
C SER A 363 25.24 -26.31 17.57
N THR A 364 24.61 -25.38 16.85
CA THR A 364 24.97 -23.96 16.84
C THR A 364 24.28 -23.23 17.98
N GLU A 365 25.05 -22.66 18.90
CA GLU A 365 24.50 -21.85 19.98
C GLU A 365 24.15 -20.45 19.46
N VAL A 366 22.87 -20.06 19.60
CA VAL A 366 22.37 -18.74 19.19
C VAL A 366 22.13 -17.87 20.42
N ILE A 367 22.95 -16.83 20.58
CA ILE A 367 22.78 -15.84 21.65
C ILE A 367 22.07 -14.62 21.10
N TYR A 368 21.01 -14.19 21.77
CA TYR A 368 20.33 -12.93 21.51
C TYR A 368 20.73 -11.90 22.57
N ALA A 369 21.15 -10.72 22.13
CA ALA A 369 21.30 -9.55 22.98
C ALA A 369 20.91 -8.33 22.15
N GLU A 370 19.85 -7.62 22.55
CA GLU A 370 19.33 -6.50 21.77
C GLU A 370 20.38 -5.39 21.60
N ASN A 371 21.00 -4.96 22.71
CA ASN A 371 21.98 -3.88 22.75
C ASN A 371 23.27 -4.36 23.46
N PRO A 372 24.07 -5.23 22.84
CA PRO A 372 25.25 -5.81 23.46
C PRO A 372 26.36 -4.77 23.63
N THR A 373 27.11 -4.86 24.73
CA THR A 373 28.32 -4.05 24.91
C THR A 373 29.52 -4.65 24.17
N THR A 374 30.52 -3.84 23.87
CA THR A 374 31.78 -4.31 23.28
C THR A 374 32.45 -5.41 24.11
N ASP A 375 32.40 -5.30 25.43
CA ASP A 375 32.98 -6.29 26.33
C ASP A 375 32.22 -7.62 26.28
N PHE A 376 30.89 -7.56 26.22
CA PHE A 376 30.06 -8.76 26.01
C PHE A 376 30.43 -9.48 24.72
N ILE A 377 30.62 -8.76 23.61
CA ILE A 377 30.99 -9.34 22.32
C ILE A 377 32.37 -10.00 22.40
N LYS A 378 33.37 -9.31 22.95
CA LYS A 378 34.75 -9.81 23.06
C LYS A 378 34.87 -11.04 23.96
N GLN A 379 34.14 -11.09 25.06
CA GLN A 379 34.21 -12.20 26.03
C GLN A 379 33.56 -13.49 25.52
N ASN A 380 32.59 -13.39 24.60
CA ASN A 380 31.83 -14.54 24.14
C ASN A 380 32.37 -15.21 22.87
N CYS A 381 33.37 -14.63 22.19
CA CYS A 381 34.06 -15.21 21.03
C CYS A 381 33.11 -15.74 19.93
N PHE A 382 32.14 -14.92 19.51
CA PHE A 382 31.18 -15.29 18.47
C PHE A 382 31.85 -15.57 17.12
N SER A 383 31.37 -16.60 16.40
CA SER A 383 31.83 -16.92 15.04
C SER A 383 31.44 -15.84 14.03
N TYR A 384 30.23 -15.28 14.18
CA TYR A 384 29.75 -14.11 13.48
C TYR A 384 28.54 -13.52 14.23
N ALA A 385 28.12 -12.31 13.84
CA ALA A 385 26.93 -11.65 14.35
C ALA A 385 25.96 -11.29 13.21
N VAL A 386 24.66 -11.35 13.49
CA VAL A 386 23.60 -10.77 12.66
C VAL A 386 22.97 -9.63 13.45
N VAL A 387 23.18 -8.40 13.00
CA VAL A 387 22.65 -7.20 13.64
C VAL A 387 21.50 -6.66 12.80
N VAL A 388 20.32 -6.48 13.39
CA VAL A 388 19.10 -6.03 12.71
C VAL A 388 18.62 -4.73 13.35
N ILE A 389 18.66 -3.66 12.57
CA ILE A 389 18.26 -2.31 12.96
C ILE A 389 17.51 -1.65 11.81
N GLY A 390 16.74 -0.61 12.08
CA GLY A 390 15.99 0.10 11.05
C GLY A 390 15.08 1.18 11.61
N GLU A 391 14.16 1.63 10.76
CA GLU A 391 13.12 2.59 11.14
C GLU A 391 12.03 1.95 12.01
N LEU A 392 11.34 2.77 12.80
CA LEU A 392 10.12 2.34 13.49
C LEU A 392 8.92 2.38 12.53
N PRO A 393 7.82 1.67 12.82
CA PRO A 393 6.58 1.77 12.03
C PRO A 393 6.06 3.22 11.92
N TYR A 394 5.64 3.61 10.73
CA TYR A 394 4.99 4.90 10.45
C TYR A 394 4.05 4.81 9.25
N VAL A 395 3.11 5.75 9.16
CA VAL A 395 2.22 5.94 8.01
C VAL A 395 1.97 7.42 7.77
N GLU A 396 1.87 7.81 6.50
CA GLU A 396 1.41 9.14 6.09
C GLU A 396 2.28 10.24 6.72
N THR A 397 1.66 11.29 7.25
CA THR A 397 2.37 12.48 7.77
C THR A 397 3.31 12.16 8.93
N VAL A 398 3.04 11.12 9.72
CA VAL A 398 3.91 10.72 10.83
C VAL A 398 5.27 10.21 10.33
N GLY A 399 5.29 9.64 9.13
CA GLY A 399 6.52 9.16 8.49
C GLY A 399 7.32 10.22 7.74
N ASP A 400 6.80 11.44 7.57
CA ASP A 400 7.54 12.48 6.87
C ASP A 400 8.80 12.83 7.66
N ASN A 401 9.97 12.62 7.06
CA ASN A 401 11.24 12.73 7.76
C ASN A 401 12.30 13.45 6.91
N LEU A 402 12.75 14.62 7.39
CA LEU A 402 13.73 15.44 6.70
C LEU A 402 15.19 15.00 6.91
N ASN A 403 15.48 14.23 7.96
CA ASN A 403 16.85 13.80 8.28
C ASN A 403 17.17 12.39 7.76
N LEU A 404 16.17 11.51 7.65
CA LEU A 404 16.33 10.11 7.20
C LEU A 404 17.44 9.35 7.95
N THR A 405 17.56 9.63 9.25
CA THR A 405 18.47 8.92 10.15
C THR A 405 17.66 7.93 10.98
N ILE A 406 18.08 6.66 10.98
CA ILE A 406 17.47 5.64 11.85
C ILE A 406 17.66 6.00 13.33
N PRO A 407 16.69 5.67 14.20
CA PRO A 407 16.76 6.00 15.62
C PRO A 407 17.84 5.20 16.35
N ASP A 408 18.34 5.77 17.45
CA ASP A 408 19.14 5.04 18.44
C ASP A 408 18.25 4.28 19.45
N PRO A 409 18.74 3.15 20.01
CA PRO A 409 20.00 2.50 19.68
C PRO A 409 19.92 1.75 18.33
N GLY A 410 20.84 2.05 17.43
CA GLY A 410 20.87 1.47 16.09
C GLY A 410 22.26 1.59 15.46
N PRO A 411 22.64 2.75 14.91
CA PRO A 411 23.98 2.99 14.42
C PRO A 411 25.08 2.73 15.46
N SER A 412 24.76 2.96 16.74
CA SER A 412 25.64 2.71 17.88
C SER A 412 25.88 1.23 18.21
N ILE A 413 25.10 0.30 17.63
CA ILE A 413 25.23 -1.15 17.84
C ILE A 413 26.19 -1.80 16.81
N ILE A 414 26.36 -1.17 15.64
CA ILE A 414 27.28 -1.61 14.57
C ILE A 414 28.71 -1.21 14.94
#